data_AF-A0A143XDJ2-F1
#
_entry.id   AF-A0A143XDJ2-F1
#
_cell.length_a   1.000
_cell.length_b   1.000
_cell.length_c   1.000
_cell.angle_alpha   90.00
_cell.angle_beta   90.00
_cell.angle_gamma   90.00
#
_symmetry.space_group_name_H-M   'P 1'
#
loop_
_entity.id
_entity.type
_entity.pdbx_description
1 polymer ?
#
loop_
_entity_poly.entity_id
_entity_poly.type
_entity_poly.pdbx_seq_one_letter_code
_entity_poly.pdbx_strand_id
1 'polypeptide(L)'
;MSQYVLKFFDDMYHHLSNLRQHLKEGADLNYILGNSSFYGNYVDTNEIIKEMLSKLGYSEANSIIIRKRNSRSHLYEYLISAVWKTK
;
A
#
# COMPACT_ATOMS: atom_id res chain seq x y z
N MET A 1 2.51 -20.28 2.11
CA MET A 1 2.59 -18.91 2.69
C MET A 1 2.80 -17.84 1.62
N SER A 2 3.65 -18.05 0.60
CA SER A 2 3.80 -17.13 -0.54
C SER A 2 2.47 -16.81 -1.25
N GLN A 3 1.60 -17.80 -1.43
CA GLN A 3 0.26 -17.60 -2.00
C GLN A 3 -0.63 -16.67 -1.17
N TYR A 4 -0.45 -16.64 0.16
CA TYR A 4 -1.20 -15.72 1.03
C TYR A 4 -0.75 -14.29 0.84
N VAL A 5 0.57 -14.07 0.73
CA VAL A 5 1.15 -12.76 0.43
C VAL A 5 0.69 -12.28 -0.95
N LEU A 6 0.74 -13.17 -1.95
CA LEU A 6 0.28 -12.84 -3.30
C LEU A 6 -1.21 -12.48 -3.31
N LYS A 7 -2.05 -13.29 -2.66
CA LYS A 7 -3.48 -13.03 -2.56
C LYS A 7 -3.78 -11.69 -1.89
N PHE A 8 -3.07 -11.36 -0.81
CA PHE A 8 -3.23 -10.04 -0.16
C PHE A 8 -3.00 -8.89 -1.14
N PHE A 9 -1.93 -8.95 -1.94
CA PHE A 9 -1.62 -7.91 -2.92
C PHE A 9 -2.59 -7.88 -4.10
N ASP A 10 -3.07 -9.04 -4.52
CA ASP A 10 -4.12 -9.16 -5.55
C ASP A 10 -5.44 -8.53 -5.09
N ASP A 11 -5.89 -8.88 -3.87
CA ASP A 11 -7.09 -8.32 -3.24
C ASP A 11 -6.94 -6.80 -3.06
N MET A 12 -5.76 -6.32 -2.64
CA MET A 12 -5.47 -4.88 -2.51
C MET A 12 -5.51 -4.16 -3.87
N TYR A 13 -4.95 -4.76 -4.92
CA TYR A 13 -4.99 -4.19 -6.26
C TYR A 13 -6.43 -4.05 -6.76
N HIS A 14 -7.24 -5.10 -6.60
CA HIS A 14 -8.65 -5.07 -6.95
C HIS A 14 -9.43 -4.03 -6.14
N HIS A 15 -9.19 -3.95 -4.83
CA HIS A 15 -9.80 -2.94 -3.96
C HIS A 15 -9.48 -1.52 -4.45
N LEU A 16 -8.19 -1.21 -4.66
CA LEU A 16 -7.74 0.10 -5.13
C LEU A 16 -8.29 0.42 -6.53
N SER A 17 -8.29 -0.55 -7.44
CA SER A 17 -8.83 -0.34 -8.80
C SER A 17 -10.32 0.00 -8.77
N ASN A 18 -11.09 -0.73 -7.97
CA ASN A 18 -12.54 -0.55 -7.83
C ASN A 18 -12.90 0.71 -7.04
N LEU A 19 -12.00 1.25 -6.23
CA LEU A 19 -12.25 2.47 -5.46
C LEU A 19 -12.37 3.70 -6.37
N ARG A 20 -11.66 3.73 -7.51
CA ARG A 20 -11.64 4.85 -8.47
C ARG A 20 -13.03 5.35 -8.89
N GLN A 21 -13.99 4.45 -9.08
CA GLN A 21 -15.36 4.81 -9.49
C GLN A 21 -16.18 5.48 -8.37
N HIS A 22 -15.68 5.48 -7.13
CA HIS A 22 -16.34 6.04 -5.95
C HIS A 22 -15.66 7.32 -5.44
N LEU A 23 -14.54 7.71 -6.04
CA LEU A 23 -13.73 8.84 -5.60
C LEU A 23 -14.10 10.10 -6.39
N LYS A 24 -14.22 11.21 -5.67
CA LYS A 24 -14.30 12.54 -6.30
C LYS A 24 -12.92 13.00 -6.73
N GLU A 25 -12.89 13.92 -7.69
CA GLU A 25 -11.67 14.63 -8.07
C GLU A 25 -11.01 15.26 -6.84
N GLY A 26 -9.70 15.04 -6.68
CA GLY A 26 -8.93 15.53 -5.55
C GLY A 26 -9.08 14.73 -4.25
N ALA A 27 -9.71 13.54 -4.27
CA ALA A 27 -9.86 12.73 -3.07
C ALA A 27 -8.52 12.18 -2.56
N ASP A 28 -8.28 12.31 -1.25
CA ASP A 28 -7.12 11.77 -0.56
C ASP A 28 -7.34 10.32 -0.11
N LEU A 29 -6.35 9.47 -0.38
CA LEU A 29 -6.28 8.10 0.10
C LEU A 29 -5.16 8.00 1.12
N ASN A 30 -5.44 7.34 2.25
CA ASN A 30 -4.50 7.16 3.33
C ASN A 30 -4.66 5.74 3.91
N TYR A 31 -3.65 4.89 3.71
CA TYR A 31 -3.62 3.53 4.23
C TYR A 31 -2.50 3.37 5.24
N ILE A 32 -2.81 2.80 6.40
CA ILE A 32 -1.81 2.43 7.41
C ILE A 32 -1.53 0.93 7.25
N LEU A 33 -0.35 0.59 6.71
CA LEU A 33 0.05 -0.79 6.46
C LEU A 33 1.42 -1.09 7.08
N GLY A 34 1.54 -2.26 7.69
CA GLY A 34 2.81 -2.78 8.16
C GLY A 34 3.54 -3.55 7.07
N ASN A 35 4.86 -3.37 6.99
CA ASN A 35 5.68 -4.34 6.25
C ASN A 35 5.73 -5.67 7.01
N SER A 36 6.13 -6.72 6.31
CA SER A 36 6.16 -8.08 6.84
C SER A 36 7.48 -8.77 6.51
N SER A 37 7.84 -9.77 7.30
CA SER A 37 8.95 -10.67 7.01
C SER A 37 8.46 -12.12 7.08
N PHE A 38 8.70 -12.88 6.02
CA PHE A 38 8.33 -14.28 5.90
C PHE A 38 9.57 -15.13 5.66
N TYR A 39 9.88 -16.04 6.60
CA TYR A 39 11.05 -16.92 6.52
C TYR A 39 12.37 -16.17 6.21
N GLY A 40 12.54 -14.97 6.79
CA GLY A 40 13.73 -14.12 6.58
C GLY A 40 13.66 -13.21 5.35
N ASN A 41 12.66 -13.35 4.49
CA ASN A 41 12.45 -12.47 3.34
C ASN A 41 11.55 -11.30 3.72
N TYR A 42 12.02 -10.07 3.49
CA TYR A 42 11.22 -8.87 3.70
C TYR A 42 10.26 -8.67 2.54
N VAL A 43 9.06 -8.23 2.87
CA VAL A 43 8.02 -7.83 1.93
C VAL A 43 7.78 -6.36 2.15
N ASP A 44 8.26 -5.55 1.20
CA ASP A 44 8.18 -4.09 1.24
C ASP A 44 6.78 -3.61 0.83
N THR A 45 5.80 -3.87 1.70
CA THR A 45 4.39 -3.58 1.48
C THR A 45 4.15 -2.15 1.00
N ASN A 46 4.86 -1.18 1.56
CA ASN A 46 4.72 0.23 1.20
C ASN A 46 5.08 0.51 -0.26
N GLU A 47 6.20 -0.03 -0.74
CA GLU A 47 6.65 0.18 -2.12
C GLU A 47 5.74 -0.54 -3.11
N ILE A 48 5.33 -1.77 -2.79
CA ILE A 48 4.41 -2.54 -3.63
C ILE A 48 3.07 -1.79 -3.79
N ILE A 49 2.50 -1.29 -2.70
CA ILE A 49 1.22 -0.56 -2.76
C ILE A 49 1.38 0.80 -3.46
N LYS A 50 2.48 1.54 -3.25
CA LYS A 50 2.77 2.77 -4.00
C LYS A 50 2.86 2.53 -5.51
N GLU A 51 3.49 1.43 -5.92
CA GLU A 51 3.60 1.05 -7.32
C GLU A 51 2.21 0.73 -7.90
N MET A 52 1.37 0.00 -7.16
CA MET A 52 -0.01 -0.27 -7.57
C MET A 52 -0.82 1.01 -7.74
N LEU A 53 -0.77 1.92 -6.76
CA LEU A 53 -1.45 3.22 -6.83
C LEU A 53 -1.00 4.00 -8.09
N SER A 54 0.31 4.07 -8.33
CA SER A 54 0.87 4.74 -9.50
C SER A 54 0.39 4.11 -10.82
N LYS A 55 0.38 2.77 -10.91
CA LYS A 55 -0.10 2.03 -12.09
C LYS A 55 -1.60 2.20 -12.33
N LEU A 56 -2.39 2.35 -11.28
CA LEU A 56 -3.84 2.56 -11.35
C LEU A 56 -4.23 4.01 -11.68
N GLY A 57 -3.25 4.91 -11.80
CA GLY A 57 -3.44 6.31 -12.19
C GLY A 57 -3.63 7.27 -11.02
N TYR A 58 -3.43 6.82 -9.79
CA TYR A 58 -3.37 7.73 -8.65
C TYR A 58 -2.12 8.61 -8.73
N SER A 59 -2.25 9.86 -8.28
CA SER A 59 -1.17 10.85 -8.27
C SER A 59 -0.52 10.93 -6.89
N GLU A 60 0.73 11.42 -6.85
CA GLU A 60 1.43 11.76 -5.60
C GLU A 60 1.55 10.58 -4.61
N ALA A 61 1.71 9.36 -5.14
CA ALA A 61 1.87 8.17 -4.31
C ALA A 61 3.13 8.26 -3.44
N ASN A 62 2.95 8.26 -2.12
CA ASN A 62 4.01 8.43 -1.14
C ASN A 62 3.86 7.42 0.01
N SER A 63 4.94 7.20 0.77
CA SER A 63 4.89 6.47 2.02
C SER A 63 5.85 7.03 3.05
N ILE A 64 5.38 7.19 4.29
CA ILE A 64 6.21 7.59 5.43
C ILE A 64 6.10 6.57 6.56
N ILE A 65 7.17 6.40 7.34
CA ILE A 65 7.15 5.55 8.53
C ILE A 65 6.42 6.28 9.65
N ILE A 66 5.39 5.65 10.22
CA ILE A 66 4.64 6.19 11.37
C ILE A 66 5.28 5.72 12.68
N ARG A 67 5.61 4.42 12.76
CA ARG A 67 6.25 3.84 13.95
C ARG A 67 6.98 2.54 13.63
N LYS A 68 7.90 2.18 14.53
CA LYS A 68 8.50 0.84 14.57
C LYS A 68 7.54 -0.15 15.25
N ARG A 69 7.52 -1.40 14.80
CA ARG A 69 6.75 -2.49 15.45
C ARG A 69 7.59 -3.13 16.56
N ASN A 70 6.99 -3.39 17.72
CA ASN A 70 7.67 -3.86 18.93
C ASN A 70 8.19 -5.32 18.85
N SER A 71 7.91 -6.06 17.77
CA SER A 71 8.07 -7.51 17.74
C SER A 71 9.32 -8.04 17.04
N ARG A 72 9.94 -7.31 16.10
CA ARG A 72 11.17 -7.73 15.37
C ARG A 72 11.96 -6.53 14.80
N SER A 73 13.24 -6.71 14.53
CA SER A 73 14.05 -5.72 13.80
C SER A 73 13.51 -5.50 12.39
N HIS A 74 13.62 -4.26 11.87
CA HIS A 74 13.23 -3.85 10.50
C HIS A 74 11.73 -3.96 10.14
N LEU A 75 10.84 -4.06 11.14
CA LEU A 75 9.40 -3.96 10.90
C LEU A 75 8.84 -2.60 11.33
N TYR A 76 8.10 -1.98 10.42
CA TYR A 76 7.54 -0.64 10.55
C TYR A 76 6.09 -0.63 10.07
N GLU A 77 5.34 0.34 10.58
CA GLU A 77 4.05 0.75 10.03
C GLU A 77 4.24 2.01 9.20
N TYR A 78 3.64 2.00 8.02
CA TYR A 78 3.73 3.07 7.04
C TYR A 78 2.36 3.70 6.84
N LEU A 79 2.34 5.03 6.74
CA LEU A 79 1.25 5.75 6.10
C LEU A 79 1.58 5.78 4.62
N ILE A 80 0.75 5.16 3.80
CA ILE A 80 0.84 5.19 2.35
C ILE A 80 -0.30 6.09 1.87
N SER A 81 0.05 7.15 1.16
CA SER A 81 -0.90 8.16 0.70
C SER A 81 -0.86 8.33 -0.82
N ALA A 82 -1.99 8.74 -1.39
CA ALA A 82 -2.09 9.14 -2.78
C ALA A 82 -3.34 10.02 -3.00
N VAL A 83 -3.39 10.72 -4.13
CA VAL A 83 -4.52 11.58 -4.51
C VAL A 83 -5.16 11.06 -5.78
N TRP A 84 -6.49 11.00 -5.83
CA TRP A 84 -7.21 10.75 -7.07
C TRP A 84 -7.32 12.03 -7.89
N LYS A 85 -6.62 12.07 -9.02
CA LYS A 85 -6.71 13.15 -10.00
C LYS A 85 -7.08 12.55 -11.35
N THR A 86 -8.26 12.91 -11.84
CA THR A 86 -8.73 12.53 -13.17
C THR A 86 -7.88 13.33 -14.15
N LYS A 87 -7.12 12.62 -14.98
CA LYS A 87 -6.34 13.24 -16.05
C LYS A 87 -7.24 13.89 -17.10
#